data_AF-A0A9P6XHW4-F1
#
_entry.id   AF-A0A9P6XHW4-F1
#
_cell.length_a   1.000
_cell.length_b   1.000
_cell.length_c   1.000
_cell.angle_alpha   90.00
_cell.angle_beta   90.00
_cell.angle_gamma   90.00
#
_symmetry.space_group_name_H-M   'P 1'
#
loop_
_entity.id
_entity.type
_entity.pdbx_description
1 polymer ?
#
loop_
_entity_poly.entity_id
_entity_poly.type
_entity_poly.pdbx_seq_one_letter_code
_entity_poly.pdbx_strand_id
1 'polypeptide(L)'
;MALFVPLIVGLPIGYFTWAKVFDFADNKITSTIYKKNEASIQYPNSKLGATLGTVASVGILSKTLFTAHTRHRLFFAKSPANSNIRVETLKLGLELLFRSGVVFYGGAFVNMASKIVKPAGAQPDELELSVAQALLDLESSVADLKKELRPLQISSAKEVELGAGKKAIVIFVPVPSQRAFQKIQARLTRELEKKFSDRHVVFVAQRRILPVPTRRTNGKQPRPRSRTLTAVHSAILDDMVYPTEIVGKRLRQKVDGSKTLKVYLDSKDATSLEYKLDTFSSVYKKLTGKDVVFEFPAAVDAF
;
A
#
# COMPACT_ATOMS: atom_id res chain seq x y z
N MET A 1 -22.93 -46.12 3.20
CA MET A 1 -21.83 -47.06 2.91
C MET A 1 -20.84 -46.37 1.98
N ALA A 2 -19.59 -46.20 2.45
CA ALA A 2 -18.34 -45.96 1.71
C ALA A 2 -18.19 -44.85 0.63
N LEU A 3 -16.95 -44.33 0.57
CA LEU A 3 -16.24 -43.63 -0.54
C LEU A 3 -16.38 -42.10 -0.67
N PHE A 4 -15.41 -41.37 -0.09
CA PHE A 4 -14.54 -40.45 -0.85
C PHE A 4 -13.19 -40.20 -0.12
N VAL A 5 -12.11 -40.14 -0.91
CA VAL A 5 -10.65 -40.14 -0.59
C VAL A 5 -9.96 -39.49 -1.82
N PRO A 6 -8.72 -38.89 -1.86
CA PRO A 6 -7.72 -38.47 -0.83
C PRO A 6 -7.11 -37.02 -0.98
N LEU A 7 -6.25 -36.60 -0.02
CA LEU A 7 -5.01 -35.73 -0.14
C LEU A 7 -5.18 -34.33 -0.85
N ILE A 8 -4.21 -33.41 -1.10
CA ILE A 8 -2.81 -33.04 -0.68
C ILE A 8 -2.74 -31.48 -0.80
N VAL A 9 -2.20 -30.64 0.11
CA VAL A 9 -0.82 -30.08 0.31
C VAL A 9 -0.86 -29.20 1.58
N GLY A 10 0.17 -29.16 2.46
CA GLY A 10 0.14 -28.16 3.57
C GLY A 10 1.20 -28.16 4.69
N LEU A 11 2.43 -28.65 4.47
CA LEU A 11 3.55 -28.61 5.45
C LEU A 11 4.88 -28.35 4.71
N PRO A 12 5.98 -27.91 5.36
CA PRO A 12 6.10 -27.10 6.60
C PRO A 12 7.24 -26.05 6.50
N ILE A 13 6.97 -24.79 6.12
CA ILE A 13 8.04 -23.77 5.98
C ILE A 13 8.35 -23.04 7.31
N GLY A 14 7.36 -22.87 8.19
CA GLY A 14 7.52 -22.11 9.44
C GLY A 14 8.36 -22.79 10.55
N TYR A 15 8.55 -24.11 10.48
CA TYR A 15 9.23 -24.86 11.56
C TYR A 15 10.77 -24.75 11.49
N PHE A 16 11.33 -24.51 10.30
CA PHE A 16 12.78 -24.53 10.08
C PHE A 16 13.48 -23.21 10.47
N THR A 17 12.74 -22.10 10.53
CA THR A 17 13.28 -20.78 10.91
C THR A 17 13.34 -20.58 12.41
N TRP A 18 12.41 -21.17 13.18
CA TRP A 18 12.40 -21.06 14.64
C TRP A 18 13.60 -21.75 15.29
N ALA A 19 13.92 -23.00 14.93
CA ALA A 19 15.06 -23.73 15.51
C ALA A 19 16.36 -22.91 15.48
N LYS A 20 16.69 -22.31 14.32
CA LYS A 20 17.88 -21.46 14.13
C LYS A 20 17.90 -20.20 15.00
N VAL A 21 16.74 -19.62 15.32
CA VAL A 21 16.62 -18.43 16.18
C VAL A 21 16.85 -18.81 17.65
N PHE A 22 16.30 -19.95 18.08
CA PHE A 22 16.52 -20.46 19.44
C PHE A 22 17.95 -20.96 19.64
N ASP A 23 18.54 -21.67 18.67
CA ASP A 23 19.96 -22.03 18.67
C ASP A 23 20.88 -20.80 18.82
N PHE A 24 20.54 -19.68 18.17
CA PHE A 24 21.33 -18.44 18.26
C PHE A 24 21.18 -17.76 19.62
N ALA A 25 19.96 -17.71 20.17
CA ALA A 25 19.70 -17.19 21.51
C ALA A 25 20.40 -18.03 22.59
N ASP A 26 20.27 -19.35 22.52
CA ASP A 26 20.90 -20.29 23.44
C ASP A 26 22.43 -20.21 23.35
N ASN A 27 23.04 -20.14 22.16
CA ASN A 27 24.49 -19.97 22.05
C ASN A 27 25.00 -18.65 22.66
N LYS A 28 24.22 -17.57 22.53
CA LYS A 28 24.57 -16.25 23.11
C LYS A 28 24.41 -16.22 24.63
N ILE A 29 23.39 -16.89 25.16
CA ILE A 29 23.18 -17.08 26.61
C ILE A 29 24.25 -18.02 27.18
N THR A 30 24.54 -19.13 26.50
CA THR A 30 25.51 -20.15 26.92
C THR A 30 26.93 -19.58 26.99
N SER A 31 27.36 -18.79 25.99
CA SER A 31 28.65 -18.10 26.03
C SER A 31 28.74 -17.03 27.12
N THR A 32 27.62 -16.43 27.53
CA THR A 32 27.57 -15.49 28.68
C THR A 32 27.66 -16.23 30.02
N ILE A 33 27.08 -17.44 30.12
CA ILE A 33 27.08 -18.28 31.33
C ILE A 33 28.41 -19.02 31.53
N TYR A 34 28.96 -19.63 30.47
CA TYR A 34 30.17 -20.47 30.55
C TYR A 34 31.47 -19.70 30.74
N LYS A 35 31.45 -18.36 30.64
CA LYS A 35 32.63 -17.53 30.93
C LYS A 35 32.92 -17.39 32.44
N LYS A 36 32.14 -18.03 33.33
CA LYS A 36 32.22 -17.76 34.77
C LYS A 36 32.80 -18.85 35.68
N ASN A 37 32.48 -20.15 35.55
CA ASN A 37 32.96 -21.14 36.53
C ASN A 37 33.11 -22.57 35.99
N GLU A 38 34.24 -23.17 36.37
CA GLU A 38 34.50 -24.61 36.37
C GLU A 38 33.84 -25.30 37.61
N ALA A 39 34.10 -26.60 37.75
CA ALA A 39 33.93 -27.45 38.94
C ALA A 39 32.59 -28.21 39.18
N SER A 40 32.75 -29.53 39.17
CA SER A 40 32.07 -30.55 40.00
C SER A 40 30.69 -31.13 39.60
N ILE A 41 30.49 -32.38 40.03
CA ILE A 41 29.47 -33.39 39.67
C ILE A 41 28.75 -33.79 40.98
N GLN A 42 27.50 -34.33 40.94
CA GLN A 42 27.04 -35.59 41.60
C GLN A 42 25.49 -35.76 41.62
N TYR A 43 25.04 -37.02 41.60
CA TYR A 43 23.64 -37.51 41.68
C TYR A 43 23.25 -37.87 43.14
N PRO A 44 21.97 -38.06 43.56
CA PRO A 44 21.21 -39.30 43.26
C PRO A 44 19.64 -39.22 43.27
N ASN A 45 19.00 -40.39 43.21
CA ASN A 45 17.55 -40.68 43.11
C ASN A 45 16.68 -40.34 44.33
N SER A 46 15.36 -40.18 44.13
CA SER A 46 14.32 -41.10 44.67
C SER A 46 12.88 -40.74 44.25
N LYS A 47 11.91 -41.61 44.57
CA LYS A 47 10.51 -41.63 44.07
C LYS A 47 9.54 -40.93 45.03
N LEU A 48 8.44 -40.38 44.49
CA LEU A 48 7.02 -40.52 44.93
C LEU A 48 6.19 -39.24 44.69
N GLY A 49 4.85 -39.41 44.64
CA GLY A 49 3.89 -38.32 44.80
C GLY A 49 3.26 -37.84 43.49
N ALA A 50 2.13 -38.45 43.10
CA ALA A 50 1.34 -37.98 41.97
C ALA A 50 0.42 -36.82 42.37
N THR A 51 0.29 -35.82 41.50
CA THR A 51 -0.93 -35.00 41.37
C THR A 51 -1.37 -35.02 39.91
N LEU A 52 -2.35 -35.86 39.60
CA LEU A 52 -3.00 -35.98 38.29
C LEU A 52 -3.65 -34.65 37.87
N GLY A 53 -3.78 -34.41 36.56
CA GLY A 53 -4.75 -33.44 36.02
C GLY A 53 -4.37 -32.77 34.70
N THR A 54 -3.13 -32.36 34.52
CA THR A 54 -2.74 -31.41 33.44
C THR A 54 -1.54 -31.87 32.59
N VAL A 55 -1.10 -33.12 32.72
CA VAL A 55 0.16 -33.61 32.12
C VAL A 55 -0.01 -34.25 30.73
N ALA A 56 -1.23 -34.64 30.33
CA ALA A 56 -1.44 -35.38 29.08
C ALA A 56 -1.10 -34.58 27.80
N SER A 57 -1.45 -33.29 27.74
CA SER A 57 -1.19 -32.43 26.58
C SER A 57 0.25 -31.87 26.54
N VAL A 58 0.85 -31.61 27.71
CA VAL A 58 2.23 -31.10 27.82
C VAL A 58 3.27 -32.24 27.74
N GLY A 59 2.92 -33.45 28.19
CA GLY A 59 3.81 -34.61 28.19
C GLY A 59 4.16 -35.11 26.79
N ILE A 60 3.24 -35.00 25.82
CA ILE A 60 3.46 -35.41 24.43
C ILE A 60 4.28 -34.36 23.66
N LEU A 61 3.90 -33.08 23.78
CA LEU A 61 4.61 -31.95 23.13
C LEU A 61 6.01 -31.72 23.70
N SER A 62 6.21 -31.87 25.01
CA SER A 62 7.55 -31.82 25.58
C SER A 62 8.40 -33.01 25.11
N LYS A 63 7.80 -34.21 24.96
CA LYS A 63 8.53 -35.42 24.52
C LYS A 63 9.16 -35.31 23.15
N THR A 64 8.58 -34.55 22.22
CA THR A 64 9.04 -34.44 20.83
C THR A 64 9.92 -33.21 20.54
N LEU A 65 9.85 -32.14 21.34
CA LEU A 65 10.52 -30.87 21.02
C LEU A 65 11.83 -30.57 21.77
N PHE A 66 12.13 -31.27 22.87
CA PHE A 66 13.27 -30.95 23.74
C PHE A 66 14.09 -32.20 24.09
N THR A 67 15.43 -32.13 24.05
CA THR A 67 16.30 -33.18 24.59
C THR A 67 16.13 -33.32 26.11
N ALA A 68 16.41 -34.51 26.66
CA ALA A 68 16.11 -34.81 28.07
C ALA A 68 16.77 -33.83 29.07
N HIS A 69 17.96 -33.31 28.72
CA HIS A 69 18.76 -32.46 29.58
C HIS A 69 18.20 -31.02 29.74
N THR A 70 17.51 -30.48 28.73
CA THR A 70 16.96 -29.11 28.76
C THR A 70 15.66 -29.03 29.55
N ARG A 71 14.83 -30.09 29.52
CA ARG A 71 13.56 -30.15 30.29
C ARG A 71 13.80 -30.11 31.80
N HIS A 72 14.82 -30.84 32.28
CA HIS A 72 15.18 -30.81 33.70
C HIS A 72 15.59 -29.41 34.16
N ARG A 73 16.26 -28.65 33.28
CA ARG A 73 16.74 -27.29 33.57
C ARG A 73 15.66 -26.22 33.52
N LEU A 74 14.64 -26.37 32.67
CA LEU A 74 13.53 -25.42 32.55
C LEU A 74 12.45 -25.57 33.63
N PHE A 75 12.17 -26.80 34.08
CA PHE A 75 11.04 -27.08 34.98
C PHE A 75 11.43 -27.46 36.41
N PHE A 76 12.67 -27.91 36.65
CA PHE A 76 13.08 -28.46 37.96
C PHE A 76 14.35 -27.82 38.54
N ALA A 77 15.00 -26.88 37.84
CA ALA A 77 16.13 -26.13 38.41
C ALA A 77 15.64 -25.02 39.36
N LYS A 78 16.20 -24.96 40.56
CA LYS A 78 15.94 -23.88 41.51
C LYS A 78 16.53 -22.57 40.98
N SER A 79 15.72 -21.53 40.85
CA SER A 79 16.15 -20.24 40.32
C SER A 79 17.11 -19.52 41.30
N PRO A 80 18.18 -18.84 40.81
CA PRO A 80 19.09 -18.09 41.68
C PRO A 80 18.39 -16.86 42.29
N ALA A 81 18.86 -16.46 43.48
CA ALA A 81 18.24 -15.36 44.22
C ALA A 81 18.50 -13.99 43.58
N ASN A 82 17.53 -13.08 43.75
CA ASN A 82 17.61 -11.64 43.48
C ASN A 82 17.55 -11.17 42.02
N SER A 83 16.93 -11.92 41.11
CA SER A 83 16.23 -11.30 39.96
C SER A 83 14.75 -11.67 39.97
N ASN A 84 13.88 -10.70 39.69
CA ASN A 84 12.45 -10.94 39.55
C ASN A 84 12.21 -11.61 38.19
N ILE A 85 12.42 -12.93 38.13
CA ILE A 85 12.45 -13.74 36.89
C ILE A 85 11.26 -13.45 35.97
N ARG A 86 10.06 -13.18 36.53
CA ARG A 86 8.86 -12.81 35.75
C ARG A 86 9.03 -11.53 34.93
N VAL A 87 9.76 -10.54 35.44
CA VAL A 87 9.98 -9.24 34.76
C VAL A 87 11.02 -9.38 33.66
N GLU A 88 12.10 -10.14 33.88
CA GLU A 88 13.09 -10.40 32.84
C GLU A 88 12.56 -11.31 31.73
N THR A 89 11.80 -12.36 32.05
CA THR A 89 11.15 -13.20 31.03
C THR A 89 10.03 -12.48 30.30
N LEU A 90 9.27 -11.59 30.96
CA LEU A 90 8.35 -10.69 30.26
C LEU A 90 9.09 -9.71 29.36
N LYS A 91 10.19 -9.09 29.81
CA LYS A 91 10.96 -8.12 29.01
C LYS A 91 11.60 -8.77 27.79
N LEU A 92 12.20 -9.96 27.95
CA LEU A 92 12.71 -10.76 26.84
C LEU A 92 11.58 -11.25 25.92
N GLY A 93 10.43 -11.67 26.47
CA GLY A 93 9.25 -12.07 25.68
C GLY A 93 8.66 -10.92 24.86
N LEU A 94 8.60 -9.71 25.44
CA LEU A 94 8.16 -8.49 24.75
C LEU A 94 9.17 -8.06 23.68
N GLU A 95 10.47 -8.09 23.98
CA GLU A 95 11.50 -7.77 22.99
C GLU A 95 11.52 -8.80 21.85
N LEU A 96 11.28 -10.08 22.15
CA LEU A 96 11.16 -11.13 21.16
C LEU A 96 9.87 -10.98 20.33
N LEU A 97 8.74 -10.54 20.90
CA LEU A 97 7.53 -10.17 20.15
C LEU A 97 7.75 -8.95 19.24
N PHE A 98 8.43 -7.90 19.70
CA PHE A 98 8.75 -6.73 18.88
C PHE A 98 9.78 -7.05 17.78
N ARG A 99 10.81 -7.86 18.06
CA ARG A 99 11.82 -8.29 17.06
C ARG A 99 11.31 -9.38 16.12
N SER A 100 10.30 -10.17 16.51
CA SER A 100 9.63 -11.18 15.66
C SER A 100 8.35 -10.67 15.00
N GLY A 101 8.22 -9.35 14.84
CA GLY A 101 7.09 -8.62 14.24
C GLY A 101 6.81 -8.89 12.75
N VAL A 102 6.86 -10.16 12.35
CA VAL A 102 6.63 -10.69 10.99
C VAL A 102 5.75 -11.96 11.00
N VAL A 103 5.64 -12.69 12.13
CA VAL A 103 5.13 -14.09 12.09
C VAL A 103 3.82 -14.35 12.84
N PHE A 104 3.40 -13.53 13.80
CA PHE A 104 2.19 -13.79 14.61
C PHE A 104 1.07 -12.74 14.56
N TYR A 105 1.06 -11.89 13.51
CA TYR A 105 -0.18 -11.25 13.06
C TYR A 105 -0.78 -12.03 11.88
N GLY A 106 -1.55 -13.06 12.21
CA GLY A 106 -2.57 -13.65 11.30
C GLY A 106 -3.76 -12.71 11.04
N GLY A 107 -3.67 -11.46 11.49
CA GLY A 107 -4.58 -10.37 11.17
C GLY A 107 -3.86 -9.36 10.29
N ALA A 108 -4.06 -9.48 8.98
CA ALA A 108 -3.99 -8.41 8.00
C ALA A 108 -3.04 -7.22 8.30
N PHE A 109 -1.72 -7.47 8.35
CA PHE A 109 -0.79 -6.49 7.75
C PHE A 109 -1.04 -6.50 6.24
N VAL A 110 -2.14 -5.85 5.84
CA VAL A 110 -2.35 -5.47 4.45
C VAL A 110 -1.16 -4.60 4.11
N ASN A 111 -0.32 -5.07 3.20
CA ASN A 111 0.87 -4.33 2.81
C ASN A 111 0.38 -3.03 2.15
N MET A 112 0.41 -1.91 2.89
CA MET A 112 -0.19 -0.65 2.48
C MET A 112 0.41 -0.14 1.16
N ALA A 113 1.67 -0.49 0.91
CA ALA A 113 2.37 -0.22 -0.33
C ALA A 113 1.96 -1.11 -1.52
N SER A 114 1.17 -2.18 -1.34
CA SER A 114 0.78 -3.11 -2.42
C SER A 114 -0.03 -2.45 -3.55
N LYS A 115 -0.75 -1.37 -3.23
CA LYS A 115 -1.49 -0.54 -4.19
C LYS A 115 -0.64 0.57 -4.80
N ILE A 116 0.61 0.79 -4.38
CA ILE A 116 1.48 1.87 -4.84
C ILE A 116 2.63 1.29 -5.70
N VAL A 117 2.74 1.74 -6.94
CA VAL A 117 3.85 1.41 -7.84
C VAL A 117 4.57 2.67 -8.28
N LYS A 118 5.54 3.11 -7.48
CA LYS A 118 6.40 4.24 -7.84
C LYS A 118 7.39 3.86 -8.94
N PRO A 119 7.59 4.73 -9.96
CA PRO A 119 8.77 4.59 -10.82
C PRO A 119 10.04 4.69 -9.98
N ALA A 120 10.94 3.71 -10.14
CA ALA A 120 12.21 3.58 -9.41
C ALA A 120 12.13 3.31 -7.89
N GLY A 121 10.99 2.82 -7.36
CA GLY A 121 10.95 2.22 -6.02
C GLY A 121 11.21 3.18 -4.85
N ALA A 122 10.95 4.48 -5.03
CA ALA A 122 11.02 5.47 -3.95
C ALA A 122 10.01 5.16 -2.83
N GLN A 123 10.30 5.63 -1.61
CA GLN A 123 9.39 5.46 -0.46
C GLN A 123 8.06 6.21 -0.68
N PRO A 124 6.91 5.66 -0.23
CA PRO A 124 5.62 6.32 -0.31
C PRO A 124 5.53 7.51 0.65
N ASP A 125 4.81 8.54 0.24
CA ASP A 125 4.53 9.75 1.02
C ASP A 125 3.30 9.53 1.93
N GLU A 126 3.13 10.34 2.98
CA GLU A 126 2.02 10.21 3.94
C GLU A 126 0.65 10.30 3.26
N LEU A 127 0.51 11.24 2.32
CA LEU A 127 -0.69 11.40 1.49
C LEU A 127 -0.96 10.16 0.61
N GLU A 128 0.09 9.53 0.08
CA GLU A 128 -0.04 8.34 -0.77
C GLU A 128 -0.41 7.11 0.06
N LEU A 129 0.11 6.97 1.27
CA LEU A 129 -0.28 5.95 2.22
C LEU A 129 -1.76 6.11 2.62
N SER A 130 -2.22 7.34 2.87
CA SER A 130 -3.62 7.64 3.15
C SER A 130 -4.55 7.29 1.98
N VAL A 131 -4.17 7.64 0.74
CA VAL A 131 -4.95 7.28 -0.46
C VAL A 131 -4.93 5.76 -0.71
N ALA A 132 -3.80 5.09 -0.47
CA ALA A 132 -3.71 3.63 -0.58
C ALA A 132 -4.58 2.92 0.48
N GLN A 133 -4.61 3.44 1.71
CA GLN A 133 -5.53 2.98 2.76
C GLN A 133 -6.99 3.11 2.30
N ALA A 134 -7.38 4.28 1.81
CA ALA A 134 -8.74 4.51 1.33
C ALA A 134 -9.14 3.54 0.19
N LEU A 135 -8.24 3.19 -0.72
CA LEU A 135 -8.52 2.16 -1.74
C LEU A 135 -8.69 0.75 -1.16
N LEU A 136 -7.92 0.38 -0.14
CA LEU A 136 -8.01 -0.93 0.52
C LEU A 136 -9.30 -1.03 1.35
N ASP A 137 -9.67 0.04 2.06
CA ASP A 137 -10.96 0.19 2.73
C ASP A 137 -12.11 -0.01 1.73
N LEU A 138 -12.05 0.61 0.54
CA LEU A 138 -13.08 0.46 -0.49
C LEU A 138 -13.12 -0.95 -1.11
N GLU A 139 -11.98 -1.63 -1.29
CA GLU A 139 -11.93 -3.05 -1.71
C GLU A 139 -12.62 -3.96 -0.68
N SER A 140 -12.57 -3.61 0.61
CA SER A 140 -13.25 -4.36 1.68
C SER A 140 -14.73 -3.98 1.86
N SER A 141 -15.07 -2.70 1.71
CA SER A 141 -16.40 -2.15 2.03
C SER A 141 -17.43 -2.36 0.92
N VAL A 142 -17.00 -2.35 -0.36
CA VAL A 142 -17.91 -2.40 -1.51
C VAL A 142 -17.66 -3.66 -2.33
N ALA A 143 -18.53 -4.66 -2.16
CA ALA A 143 -18.40 -5.98 -2.80
C ALA A 143 -18.32 -5.92 -4.34
N ASP A 144 -19.03 -4.98 -4.98
CA ASP A 144 -19.03 -4.79 -6.43
C ASP A 144 -17.67 -4.30 -6.94
N LEU A 145 -17.12 -3.25 -6.31
CA LEU A 145 -15.86 -2.64 -6.71
C LEU A 145 -14.66 -3.56 -6.42
N LYS A 146 -14.79 -4.49 -5.46
CA LYS A 146 -13.72 -5.39 -5.03
C LYS A 146 -13.02 -6.14 -6.17
N LYS A 147 -13.79 -6.66 -7.14
CA LYS A 147 -13.23 -7.42 -8.28
C LYS A 147 -12.36 -6.54 -9.20
N GLU A 148 -12.78 -5.29 -9.40
CA GLU A 148 -12.13 -4.34 -10.30
C GLU A 148 -10.99 -3.59 -9.61
N LEU A 149 -11.13 -3.26 -8.31
CA LEU A 149 -10.10 -2.61 -7.49
C LEU A 149 -8.89 -3.50 -7.18
N ARG A 150 -9.09 -4.81 -7.03
CA ARG A 150 -8.01 -5.75 -6.66
C ARG A 150 -6.74 -5.63 -7.52
N PRO A 151 -6.81 -5.72 -8.87
CA PRO A 151 -5.63 -5.58 -9.74
C PRO A 151 -5.15 -4.13 -9.94
N LEU A 152 -5.90 -3.13 -9.47
CA LEU A 152 -5.57 -1.73 -9.70
C LEU A 152 -4.54 -1.21 -8.70
N GLN A 153 -3.63 -0.38 -9.23
CA GLN A 153 -2.53 0.25 -8.51
C GLN A 153 -2.44 1.72 -8.91
N ILE A 154 -2.02 2.56 -7.98
CA ILE A 154 -1.71 3.98 -8.13
C ILE A 154 -0.19 4.13 -8.30
N SER A 155 0.27 5.09 -9.08
CA SER A 155 1.70 5.42 -9.21
C SER A 155 2.18 6.45 -8.19
N SER A 156 1.37 7.48 -7.94
CA SER A 156 1.62 8.51 -6.92
C SER A 156 0.36 9.33 -6.66
N ALA A 157 0.31 10.11 -5.59
CA ALA A 157 -0.73 11.10 -5.33
C ALA A 157 -0.08 12.46 -5.07
N LYS A 158 -0.76 13.56 -5.44
CA LYS A 158 -0.32 14.92 -5.13
C LYS A 158 -1.48 15.78 -4.68
N GLU A 159 -1.26 16.55 -3.64
CA GLU A 159 -2.19 17.60 -3.23
C GLU A 159 -1.94 18.89 -4.03
N VAL A 160 -3.02 19.56 -4.44
CA VAL A 160 -3.02 20.83 -5.16
C VAL A 160 -3.97 21.78 -4.45
N GLU A 161 -3.48 22.95 -4.08
CA GLU A 161 -4.29 24.01 -3.46
C GLU A 161 -5.00 24.81 -4.55
N LEU A 162 -6.31 25.04 -4.37
CA LEU A 162 -7.20 25.60 -5.38
C LEU A 162 -7.50 27.10 -5.18
N GLY A 163 -7.02 27.67 -4.07
CA GLY A 163 -7.51 28.94 -3.54
C GLY A 163 -8.73 28.75 -2.64
N ALA A 164 -9.13 29.82 -1.94
CA ALA A 164 -10.24 29.83 -0.98
C ALA A 164 -10.22 28.68 0.07
N GLY A 165 -9.03 28.22 0.46
CA GLY A 165 -8.84 27.14 1.44
C GLY A 165 -9.13 25.72 0.93
N LYS A 166 -9.71 25.55 -0.27
CA LYS A 166 -10.02 24.24 -0.85
C LYS A 166 -8.78 23.57 -1.43
N LYS A 167 -8.71 22.25 -1.33
CA LYS A 167 -7.62 21.42 -1.86
C LYS A 167 -8.16 20.31 -2.77
N ALA A 168 -7.37 19.88 -3.74
CA ALA A 168 -7.65 18.72 -4.58
C ALA A 168 -6.56 17.66 -4.43
N ILE A 169 -6.95 16.39 -4.51
CA ILE A 169 -6.04 15.25 -4.58
C ILE A 169 -6.00 14.76 -6.03
N VAL A 170 -4.83 14.90 -6.66
CA VAL A 170 -4.55 14.38 -8.00
C VAL A 170 -3.90 13.01 -7.86
N ILE A 171 -4.63 11.97 -8.27
CA ILE A 171 -4.17 10.58 -8.21
C ILE A 171 -3.59 10.20 -9.57
N PHE A 172 -2.30 9.87 -9.59
CA PHE A 172 -1.59 9.44 -10.78
C PHE A 172 -1.74 7.93 -10.98
N VAL A 173 -2.35 7.54 -12.10
CA VAL A 173 -2.63 6.15 -12.46
C VAL A 173 -1.61 5.65 -13.50
N PRO A 174 -1.09 4.42 -13.42
CA PRO A 174 -0.31 3.83 -14.51
C PRO A 174 -1.12 3.80 -15.80
N VAL A 175 -0.53 4.24 -16.92
CA VAL A 175 -1.18 4.25 -18.26
C VAL A 175 -1.88 2.91 -18.62
N PRO A 176 -1.31 1.69 -18.39
CA PRO A 176 -2.02 0.46 -18.74
C PRO A 176 -3.29 0.22 -17.90
N SER A 177 -3.35 0.67 -16.65
CA SER A 177 -4.53 0.55 -15.79
C SER A 177 -5.58 1.65 -16.01
N GLN A 178 -5.27 2.72 -16.76
CA GLN A 178 -6.17 3.87 -16.98
C GLN A 178 -7.57 3.44 -17.44
N ARG A 179 -7.67 2.56 -18.44
CA ARG A 179 -8.96 2.09 -18.98
C ARG A 179 -9.79 1.30 -17.97
N ALA A 180 -9.15 0.63 -17.02
CA ALA A 180 -9.82 -0.11 -15.97
C ALA A 180 -10.28 0.82 -14.84
N PHE A 181 -9.51 1.86 -14.51
CA PHE A 181 -9.99 2.94 -13.63
C PHE A 181 -11.21 3.67 -14.22
N GLN A 182 -11.20 4.01 -15.51
CA GLN A 182 -12.32 4.71 -16.18
C GLN A 182 -13.67 4.00 -15.97
N LYS A 183 -13.73 2.67 -16.12
CA LYS A 183 -14.95 1.87 -15.88
C LYS A 183 -15.61 2.12 -14.52
N ILE A 184 -14.79 2.32 -13.47
CA ILE A 184 -15.26 2.50 -12.09
C ILE A 184 -15.20 3.95 -11.61
N GLN A 185 -14.60 4.85 -12.38
CA GLN A 185 -14.21 6.20 -11.95
C GLN A 185 -15.40 7.02 -11.42
N ALA A 186 -16.58 6.92 -12.03
CA ALA A 186 -17.77 7.65 -11.58
C ALA A 186 -18.29 7.22 -10.19
N ARG A 187 -18.08 5.95 -9.79
CA ARG A 187 -18.41 5.45 -8.44
C ARG A 187 -17.26 5.72 -7.47
N LEU A 188 -16.04 5.41 -7.91
CA LEU A 188 -14.83 5.49 -7.11
C LEU A 188 -14.50 6.94 -6.70
N THR A 189 -14.70 7.92 -7.57
CA THR A 189 -14.58 9.36 -7.21
C THR A 189 -15.54 9.73 -6.09
N ARG A 190 -16.82 9.38 -6.20
CA ARG A 190 -17.84 9.67 -5.17
C ARG A 190 -17.49 9.04 -3.82
N GLU A 191 -17.03 7.79 -3.79
CA GLU A 191 -16.65 7.13 -2.54
C GLU A 191 -15.36 7.69 -1.92
N LEU A 192 -14.39 8.12 -2.75
CA LEU A 192 -13.20 8.81 -2.25
C LEU A 192 -13.49 10.23 -1.77
N GLU A 193 -14.37 10.98 -2.43
CA GLU A 193 -14.77 12.33 -1.98
C GLU A 193 -15.60 12.30 -0.68
N LYS A 194 -16.30 11.19 -0.39
CA LYS A 194 -16.88 10.95 0.95
C LYS A 194 -15.81 10.69 2.03
N LYS A 195 -14.72 10.00 1.68
CA LYS A 195 -13.61 9.68 2.60
C LYS A 195 -12.69 10.88 2.84
N PHE A 196 -12.44 11.68 1.79
CA PHE A 196 -11.66 12.91 1.82
C PHE A 196 -12.60 14.12 1.75
N SER A 197 -13.31 14.39 2.86
CA SER A 197 -14.21 15.54 2.95
C SER A 197 -13.49 16.84 2.57
N ASP A 198 -14.23 17.73 1.91
CA ASP A 198 -13.77 19.04 1.42
C ASP A 198 -12.61 19.00 0.41
N ARG A 199 -12.25 17.82 -0.11
CA ARG A 199 -11.19 17.65 -1.13
C ARG A 199 -11.73 17.02 -2.40
N HIS A 200 -11.51 17.69 -3.53
CA HIS A 200 -11.89 17.15 -4.83
C HIS A 200 -10.87 16.11 -5.32
N VAL A 201 -11.34 14.96 -5.78
CA VAL A 201 -10.47 13.86 -6.23
C VAL A 201 -10.49 13.76 -7.76
N VAL A 202 -9.30 13.85 -8.37
CA VAL A 202 -9.13 13.82 -9.84
C VAL A 202 -8.13 12.74 -10.23
N PHE A 203 -8.48 11.92 -11.23
CA PHE A 203 -7.61 10.88 -11.77
C PHE A 203 -6.89 11.37 -13.03
N VAL A 204 -5.58 11.14 -13.10
CA VAL A 204 -4.75 11.50 -14.26
C VAL A 204 -3.76 10.37 -14.53
N ALA A 205 -3.62 9.91 -15.77
CA ALA A 205 -2.62 8.89 -16.07
C ALA A 205 -1.19 9.47 -16.06
N GLN A 206 -0.24 8.76 -15.46
CA GLN A 206 1.15 9.18 -15.36
C GLN A 206 1.86 9.06 -16.71
N ARG A 207 1.89 10.17 -17.48
CA ARG A 207 2.51 10.23 -18.80
C ARG A 207 3.87 10.95 -18.75
N ARG A 208 4.88 10.37 -19.40
CA ARG A 208 6.22 10.97 -19.53
C ARG A 208 6.36 11.72 -20.86
N ILE A 209 6.59 13.03 -20.78
CA ILE A 209 6.99 13.86 -21.92
C ILE A 209 8.49 13.60 -22.20
N LEU A 210 8.84 13.35 -23.46
CA LEU A 210 10.23 13.35 -23.92
C LEU A 210 10.64 14.75 -24.39
N PRO A 211 11.92 15.16 -24.34
CA PRO A 211 12.35 16.40 -24.99
C PRO A 211 12.15 16.33 -26.52
N VAL A 212 12.12 17.49 -27.17
CA VAL A 212 12.26 17.56 -28.64
C VAL A 212 13.69 17.13 -28.98
N PRO A 213 13.92 16.21 -29.93
CA PRO A 213 15.28 15.85 -30.34
C PRO A 213 15.97 17.08 -30.92
N THR A 214 17.14 17.41 -30.38
CA THR A 214 18.03 18.46 -30.90
C THR A 214 19.11 17.83 -31.76
N ARG A 215 19.86 18.62 -32.55
CA ARG A 215 20.99 18.12 -33.35
C ARG A 215 22.00 17.28 -32.55
N ARG A 216 22.15 17.54 -31.24
CA ARG A 216 23.05 16.80 -30.33
C ARG A 216 22.41 15.58 -29.66
N THR A 217 21.08 15.59 -29.50
CA THR A 217 20.31 14.54 -28.79
C THR A 217 19.41 13.75 -29.73
N ASN A 218 19.76 13.71 -31.02
CA ASN A 218 18.96 13.04 -32.04
C ASN A 218 19.20 11.53 -31.97
N GLY A 219 18.29 10.81 -31.32
CA GLY A 219 18.34 9.35 -31.23
C GLY A 219 18.11 8.69 -32.59
N LYS A 220 18.67 7.49 -32.78
CA LYS A 220 18.48 6.67 -33.99
C LYS A 220 17.00 6.37 -34.29
N GLN A 221 16.15 6.37 -33.27
CA GLN A 221 14.70 6.17 -33.40
C GLN A 221 13.95 7.51 -33.22
N PRO A 222 12.95 7.81 -34.08
CA PRO A 222 12.12 9.02 -33.91
C PRO A 222 11.29 8.96 -32.62
N ARG A 223 11.06 10.15 -32.02
CA ARG A 223 10.23 10.31 -30.82
C ARG A 223 8.78 9.83 -31.07
N PRO A 224 8.21 8.95 -30.22
CA PRO A 224 6.83 8.50 -30.38
C PRO A 224 5.84 9.65 -30.13
N ARG A 225 4.81 9.76 -30.98
CA ARG A 225 3.78 10.82 -30.92
C ARG A 225 3.08 10.90 -29.56
N SER A 226 2.82 9.75 -28.92
CA SER A 226 2.21 9.66 -27.58
C SER A 226 3.03 10.29 -26.45
N ARG A 227 4.33 10.54 -26.65
CA ARG A 227 5.20 11.27 -25.72
C ARG A 227 5.53 12.69 -26.21
N THR A 228 4.73 13.24 -27.12
CA THR A 228 4.79 14.67 -27.50
C THR A 228 4.17 15.55 -26.43
N LEU A 229 4.68 16.78 -26.26
CA LEU A 229 4.11 17.73 -25.29
C LEU A 229 2.64 17.98 -25.59
N THR A 230 2.29 18.22 -26.85
CA THR A 230 0.91 18.43 -27.29
C THR A 230 0.00 17.24 -27.00
N ALA A 231 0.39 16.02 -27.37
CA ALA A 231 -0.44 14.83 -27.13
C ALA A 231 -0.59 14.47 -25.64
N VAL A 232 0.45 14.71 -24.82
CA VAL A 232 0.34 14.51 -23.37
C VAL A 232 -0.56 15.58 -22.75
N HIS A 233 -0.46 16.84 -23.18
CA HIS A 233 -1.30 17.92 -22.69
C HIS A 233 -2.78 17.77 -23.10
N SER A 234 -3.07 17.20 -24.27
CA SER A 234 -4.45 16.87 -24.66
C SER A 234 -4.98 15.70 -23.82
N ALA A 235 -4.22 14.62 -23.70
CA ALA A 235 -4.65 13.45 -22.93
C ALA A 235 -4.82 13.72 -21.42
N ILE A 236 -4.10 14.70 -20.85
CA ILE A 236 -4.36 15.15 -19.47
C ILE A 236 -5.71 15.89 -19.35
N LEU A 237 -6.10 16.70 -20.35
CA LEU A 237 -7.45 17.30 -20.37
C LEU A 237 -8.53 16.22 -20.43
N ASP A 238 -8.34 15.24 -21.30
CA ASP A 238 -9.30 14.17 -21.53
C ASP A 238 -9.45 13.24 -20.29
N ASP A 239 -8.37 13.05 -19.51
CA ASP A 239 -8.41 12.27 -18.25
C ASP A 239 -9.15 12.96 -17.11
N MET A 240 -8.84 14.23 -16.84
CA MET A 240 -9.36 14.97 -15.68
C MET A 240 -10.88 15.13 -15.73
N VAL A 241 -11.41 15.23 -16.94
CA VAL A 241 -12.80 15.60 -17.25
C VAL A 241 -13.70 14.36 -17.40
N TYR A 242 -13.13 13.15 -17.39
CA TYR A 242 -13.91 11.90 -17.41
C TYR A 242 -14.87 11.83 -16.20
N PRO A 243 -16.18 11.56 -16.39
CA PRO A 243 -16.76 10.84 -17.52
C PRO A 243 -17.16 11.67 -18.75
N THR A 244 -17.16 13.00 -18.69
CA THR A 244 -17.57 13.82 -19.83
C THR A 244 -16.55 13.83 -20.96
N GLU A 245 -17.07 13.96 -22.18
CA GLU A 245 -16.27 14.20 -23.37
C GLU A 245 -16.11 15.70 -23.64
N ILE A 246 -14.98 16.07 -24.25
CA ILE A 246 -14.70 17.45 -24.65
C ILE A 246 -15.21 17.67 -26.07
N VAL A 247 -16.27 18.47 -26.21
CA VAL A 247 -16.90 18.83 -27.48
C VAL A 247 -15.97 19.70 -28.34
N GLY A 248 -15.26 20.65 -27.72
CA GLY A 248 -14.44 21.61 -28.45
C GLY A 248 -13.29 22.20 -27.64
N LYS A 249 -12.22 22.61 -28.34
CA LYS A 249 -11.04 23.27 -27.75
C LYS A 249 -10.72 24.53 -28.58
N ARG A 250 -11.00 25.73 -28.04
CA ARG A 250 -10.71 27.02 -28.71
C ARG A 250 -9.56 27.74 -28.00
N LEU A 251 -8.53 28.15 -28.74
CA LEU A 251 -7.40 28.91 -28.18
C LEU A 251 -7.65 30.40 -28.40
N ARG A 252 -8.01 31.13 -27.34
CA ARG A 252 -8.14 32.59 -27.35
C ARG A 252 -6.75 33.21 -27.20
N GLN A 253 -6.36 34.05 -28.16
CA GLN A 253 -5.18 34.92 -28.06
C GLN A 253 -5.67 36.32 -27.66
N LYS A 254 -5.07 36.91 -26.62
CA LYS A 254 -5.34 38.31 -26.22
C LYS A 254 -4.39 39.26 -26.95
N VAL A 255 -4.71 40.55 -26.93
CA VAL A 255 -3.87 41.62 -27.51
C VAL A 255 -2.47 41.63 -26.85
N ASP A 256 -2.40 41.34 -25.55
CA ASP A 256 -1.17 41.20 -24.76
C ASP A 256 -0.30 39.98 -25.15
N GLY A 257 -0.67 39.23 -26.21
CA GLY A 257 0.01 38.00 -26.64
C GLY A 257 -0.25 36.77 -25.75
N SER A 258 -0.90 36.96 -24.58
CA SER A 258 -1.27 35.86 -23.68
C SER A 258 -2.30 34.92 -24.34
N LYS A 259 -2.17 33.61 -24.05
CA LYS A 259 -2.96 32.55 -24.68
C LYS A 259 -3.75 31.81 -23.61
N THR A 260 -5.07 31.79 -23.74
CA THR A 260 -5.99 31.08 -22.84
C THR A 260 -6.76 30.05 -23.64
N LEU A 261 -6.70 28.79 -23.21
CA LEU A 261 -7.38 27.70 -23.90
C LEU A 261 -8.75 27.48 -23.26
N LYS A 262 -9.82 27.75 -24.02
CA LYS A 262 -11.21 27.44 -23.64
C LYS A 262 -11.54 26.01 -24.04
N VAL A 263 -11.93 25.20 -23.08
CA VAL A 263 -12.39 23.82 -23.26
C VAL A 263 -13.90 23.79 -23.08
N TYR A 264 -14.60 23.27 -24.08
CA TYR A 264 -16.05 23.10 -24.04
C TYR A 264 -16.42 21.66 -23.75
N LEU A 265 -17.23 21.46 -22.70
CA LEU A 265 -17.71 20.15 -22.25
C LEU A 265 -19.12 19.87 -22.80
N ASP A 266 -19.57 18.62 -22.79
CA ASP A 266 -20.97 18.34 -23.12
C ASP A 266 -21.90 18.99 -22.07
N SER A 267 -22.88 19.76 -22.56
CA SER A 267 -23.91 20.42 -21.77
C SER A 267 -24.77 19.47 -20.92
N LYS A 268 -24.90 18.19 -21.30
CA LYS A 268 -25.75 17.21 -20.59
C LYS A 268 -25.34 16.99 -19.14
N ASP A 269 -24.04 17.04 -18.87
CA ASP A 269 -23.46 16.70 -17.57
C ASP A 269 -23.16 17.94 -16.71
N ALA A 270 -23.60 19.13 -17.15
CA ALA A 270 -23.32 20.41 -16.50
C ALA A 270 -23.63 20.40 -14.99
N THR A 271 -24.83 19.92 -14.64
CA THR A 271 -25.30 19.79 -13.24
C THR A 271 -24.40 18.94 -12.35
N SER A 272 -23.58 18.04 -12.94
CA SER A 272 -22.75 17.09 -12.21
C SER A 272 -21.26 17.49 -12.10
N LEU A 273 -20.80 18.45 -12.93
CA LEU A 273 -19.39 18.85 -13.01
C LEU A 273 -19.13 20.35 -12.83
N GLU A 274 -20.16 21.20 -12.84
CA GLU A 274 -20.03 22.65 -12.65
C GLU A 274 -19.20 23.03 -11.41
N TYR A 275 -19.45 22.38 -10.27
CA TYR A 275 -18.70 22.62 -9.03
C TYR A 275 -17.21 22.19 -9.07
N LYS A 276 -16.76 21.50 -10.12
CA LYS A 276 -15.36 21.05 -10.31
C LYS A 276 -14.57 21.87 -11.33
N LEU A 277 -15.18 22.77 -12.10
CA LEU A 277 -14.52 23.46 -13.22
C LEU A 277 -13.26 24.24 -12.80
N ASP A 278 -13.36 25.03 -11.72
CA ASP A 278 -12.22 25.79 -11.15
C ASP A 278 -11.09 24.88 -10.68
N THR A 279 -11.46 23.68 -10.22
CA THR A 279 -10.53 22.66 -9.74
C THR A 279 -9.73 22.07 -10.90
N PHE A 280 -10.39 21.78 -12.03
CA PHE A 280 -9.75 21.30 -13.24
C PHE A 280 -8.83 22.37 -13.84
N SER A 281 -9.24 23.63 -13.83
CA SER A 281 -8.40 24.76 -14.27
C SER A 281 -7.11 24.86 -13.44
N SER A 282 -7.26 24.86 -12.11
CA SER A 282 -6.16 25.00 -11.16
C SER A 282 -5.20 23.81 -11.22
N VAL A 283 -5.72 22.57 -11.26
CA VAL A 283 -4.93 21.35 -11.44
C VAL A 283 -4.18 21.36 -12.77
N TYR A 284 -4.84 21.70 -13.88
CA TYR A 284 -4.19 21.75 -15.18
C TYR A 284 -3.06 22.78 -15.22
N LYS A 285 -3.28 23.97 -14.66
CA LYS A 285 -2.27 25.02 -14.53
C LYS A 285 -1.08 24.54 -13.70
N LYS A 286 -1.31 23.86 -12.58
CA LYS A 286 -0.24 23.31 -11.72
C LYS A 286 0.55 22.18 -12.40
N LEU A 287 -0.10 21.33 -13.20
CA LEU A 287 0.55 20.22 -13.91
C LEU A 287 1.28 20.63 -15.18
N THR A 288 0.80 21.66 -15.89
CA THR A 288 1.24 21.97 -17.26
C THR A 288 1.79 23.38 -17.47
N GLY A 289 1.59 24.29 -16.51
CA GLY A 289 1.95 25.71 -16.62
C GLY A 289 1.09 26.52 -17.59
N LYS A 290 -0.02 25.97 -18.11
CA LYS A 290 -0.89 26.65 -19.08
C LYS A 290 -2.25 26.99 -18.48
N ASP A 291 -2.75 28.17 -18.82
CA ASP A 291 -4.08 28.62 -18.42
C ASP A 291 -5.17 28.00 -19.29
N VAL A 292 -6.12 27.33 -18.63
CA VAL A 292 -7.32 26.73 -19.23
C VAL A 292 -8.56 27.23 -18.50
N VAL A 293 -9.63 27.49 -19.26
CA VAL A 293 -10.97 27.75 -18.72
C VAL A 293 -11.89 26.67 -19.28
N PHE A 294 -12.65 26.02 -18.41
CA PHE A 294 -13.67 25.04 -18.79
C PHE A 294 -15.04 25.72 -18.77
N GLU A 295 -15.81 25.58 -19.85
CA GLU A 295 -17.11 26.23 -20.04
C GLU A 295 -18.09 25.20 -20.64
N PHE A 296 -19.37 25.30 -20.31
CA PHE A 296 -20.42 24.59 -21.05
C PHE A 296 -20.91 25.47 -22.22
N PRO A 297 -21.13 24.91 -23.42
CA PRO A 297 -21.69 25.65 -24.54
C PRO A 297 -23.15 26.02 -24.26
N ALA A 298 -23.50 27.29 -24.47
CA ALA A 298 -24.88 27.77 -24.34
C ALA A 298 -25.81 27.30 -25.47
N ALA A 299 -25.23 26.88 -26.61
CA ALA A 299 -25.94 26.28 -27.74
C ALA A 299 -25.08 25.14 -28.32
N VAL A 300 -25.70 23.98 -28.56
CA VAL A 300 -25.01 22.75 -28.99
C VAL A 300 -24.39 22.91 -30.40
N ASP A 301 -25.03 23.69 -31.26
CA ASP A 301 -24.66 23.81 -32.69
C ASP A 301 -23.67 24.95 -33.01
N ALA A 302 -23.17 25.66 -32.00
CA ALA A 302 -22.35 26.88 -32.18
C ALA A 302 -20.84 26.62 -32.36
N PHE A 303 -20.45 25.51 -33.01
CA PHE A 303 -19.07 25.01 -33.07
C PHE A 303 -18.33 25.20 -34.39
#